data_AF-N2AN12-F1
#
_entry.id   AF-N2AN12-F1
#
_cell.length_a   1.000
_cell.length_b   1.000
_cell.length_c   1.000
_cell.angle_alpha   90.00
_cell.angle_beta   90.00
_cell.angle_gamma   90.00
#
_symmetry.space_group_name_H-M   'P 1'
#
loop_
_entity.id
_entity.type
_entity.pdbx_description
1 polymer ?
#
loop_
_entity_poly.entity_id
_entity_poly.type
_entity_poly.pdbx_seq_one_letter_code
_entity_poly.pdbx_strand_id
1 'polypeptide(L)'
;MREQIEIWLVGNTGLRNPNRIQEGFSIFAASSFVGNLHGRENEIGFMNLLNARGIIQNENGKDESGSHARKWRLMFAKNGFIYPQVKKKDGQQNELGKLDDITPFGRAFLKADTYPAVQECYLRAMSVEQVPMPDGKSHFSPLRWLLAIMLELEKRTGSSELSRIEFALWGHTTNPGHDLTGVVDHILDLRNRRAQASAKRTFDKKEIARRGEN
;
A
#
# COMPACT_ATOMS: atom_id res chain seq x y z
N MET A 1 0.68 0.40 30.15
CA MET A 1 0.02 -0.51 29.19
C MET A 1 0.99 -0.69 28.03
N ARG A 2 1.36 -1.92 27.64
CA ARG A 2 2.18 -2.09 26.41
C ARG A 2 1.30 -1.72 25.22
N GLU A 3 1.80 -0.83 24.38
CA GLU A 3 1.13 -0.44 23.16
C GLU A 3 1.22 -1.61 22.18
N GLN A 4 0.08 -2.18 21.78
CA GLN A 4 0.05 -3.19 20.73
C GLN A 4 0.35 -2.50 19.39
N ILE A 5 1.51 -2.80 18.80
CA ILE A 5 1.90 -2.22 17.51
C ILE A 5 1.04 -2.81 16.38
N GLU A 6 0.37 -1.93 15.64
CA GLU A 6 -0.30 -2.28 14.39
C GLU A 6 0.51 -1.76 13.19
N ILE A 7 0.96 -2.68 12.33
CA ILE A 7 1.70 -2.32 11.13
C ILE A 7 0.73 -2.00 10.00
N TRP A 8 0.74 -0.76 9.54
CA TRP A 8 0.01 -0.35 8.36
C TRP A 8 0.90 -0.31 7.11
N LEU A 9 0.27 -0.20 5.96
CA LEU A 9 0.93 -0.19 4.65
C LEU A 9 0.56 1.10 3.91
N VAL A 10 1.51 1.65 3.16
CA VAL A 10 1.26 2.73 2.19
C VAL A 10 1.61 2.20 0.80
N GLY A 11 0.65 2.22 -0.13
CA GLY A 11 0.86 1.78 -1.52
C GLY A 11 1.26 0.31 -1.73
N ASN A 12 1.48 -0.48 -0.67
CA ASN A 12 1.89 -1.88 -0.78
C ASN A 12 0.68 -2.80 -0.96
N THR A 13 0.67 -3.50 -2.08
CA THR A 13 -0.39 -4.47 -2.47
C THR A 13 0.20 -5.84 -2.78
N GLY A 14 1.47 -6.08 -2.45
CA GLY A 14 2.21 -7.28 -2.81
C GLY A 14 2.73 -7.31 -4.26
N LEU A 15 2.35 -6.33 -5.09
CA LEU A 15 2.92 -6.11 -6.42
C LEU A 15 4.09 -5.12 -6.32
N ARG A 16 5.29 -5.58 -6.70
CA ARG A 16 6.56 -4.84 -6.48
C ARG A 16 6.99 -3.94 -7.64
N ASN A 17 6.28 -3.97 -8.76
CA ASN A 17 6.59 -3.16 -9.94
C ASN A 17 5.33 -2.39 -10.40
N PRO A 18 5.27 -1.06 -10.18
CA PRO A 18 4.13 -0.25 -10.57
C PRO A 18 3.94 -0.19 -12.10
N ASN A 19 4.98 -0.36 -12.92
CA ASN A 19 4.82 -0.34 -14.37
C ASN A 19 3.95 -1.52 -14.87
N ARG A 20 4.04 -2.69 -14.20
CA ARG A 20 3.17 -3.84 -14.52
C ARG A 20 1.70 -3.57 -14.19
N ILE A 21 1.43 -2.73 -13.18
CA ILE A 21 0.06 -2.43 -12.75
C ILE A 21 -0.74 -1.78 -13.88
N GLN A 22 -0.15 -0.82 -14.60
CA GLN A 22 -0.83 -0.15 -15.71
C GLN A 22 -1.16 -1.12 -16.85
N GLU A 23 -0.20 -1.96 -17.22
CA GLU A 23 -0.38 -2.94 -18.29
C GLU A 23 -1.44 -4.00 -17.91
N GLY A 24 -1.35 -4.56 -16.70
CA GLY A 24 -2.34 -5.51 -16.22
C GLY A 24 -3.73 -4.90 -16.00
N PHE A 25 -3.81 -3.61 -15.65
CA PHE A 25 -5.08 -2.90 -15.57
C PHE A 25 -5.69 -2.65 -16.96
N SER A 26 -4.86 -2.35 -17.96
CA SER A 26 -5.30 -2.22 -19.35
C SER A 26 -5.86 -3.55 -19.88
N ILE A 27 -5.23 -4.68 -19.53
CA ILE A 27 -5.74 -6.01 -19.85
C ILE A 27 -7.06 -6.29 -19.15
N PHE A 28 -7.20 -5.94 -17.87
CA PHE A 28 -8.48 -6.03 -17.16
C PHE A 28 -9.57 -5.22 -17.87
N ALA A 29 -9.29 -3.96 -18.21
CA ALA A 29 -10.24 -3.05 -18.84
C ALA A 29 -10.71 -3.50 -20.23
N ALA A 30 -9.88 -4.27 -20.94
CA ALA A 30 -10.21 -4.85 -22.24
C ALA A 30 -10.79 -6.28 -22.14
N SER A 31 -11.04 -6.79 -20.94
CA SER A 31 -11.51 -8.15 -20.71
C SER A 31 -12.99 -8.21 -20.34
N SER A 32 -13.58 -9.41 -20.43
CA SER A 32 -14.94 -9.69 -19.94
C SER A 32 -15.08 -9.69 -18.42
N PHE A 33 -13.98 -9.53 -17.66
CA PHE A 33 -13.99 -9.56 -16.20
C PHE A 33 -14.37 -8.22 -15.55
N VAL A 34 -14.52 -7.14 -16.34
CA VAL A 34 -14.97 -5.84 -15.83
C VAL A 34 -16.37 -5.97 -15.21
N GLY A 35 -16.48 -5.58 -13.94
CA GLY A 35 -17.74 -5.68 -13.19
C GLY A 35 -18.12 -7.09 -12.74
N ASN A 36 -17.25 -8.09 -12.90
CA ASN A 36 -17.50 -9.49 -12.53
C ASN A 36 -16.20 -10.25 -12.22
N LEU A 37 -15.25 -9.66 -11.50
CA LEU A 37 -13.95 -10.29 -11.23
C LEU A 37 -14.01 -11.24 -10.02
N HIS A 38 -15.02 -11.10 -9.17
CA HIS A 38 -15.25 -12.04 -8.07
C HIS A 38 -15.75 -13.42 -8.55
N GLY A 39 -15.44 -14.44 -7.77
CA GLY A 39 -15.81 -15.83 -8.04
C GLY A 39 -14.64 -16.64 -8.59
N ARG A 40 -14.55 -17.90 -8.18
CA ARG A 40 -13.41 -18.78 -8.49
C ARG A 40 -13.12 -18.88 -9.99
N GLU A 41 -14.16 -19.02 -10.80
CA GLU A 41 -14.04 -19.12 -12.25
C GLU A 41 -13.46 -17.83 -12.86
N ASN A 42 -13.99 -16.67 -12.49
CA ASN A 42 -13.50 -15.37 -12.98
C ASN A 42 -12.08 -15.06 -12.48
N GLU A 43 -11.77 -15.39 -11.22
CA GLU A 43 -10.43 -15.21 -10.65
C GLU A 43 -9.39 -16.09 -11.37
N ILE A 44 -9.72 -17.36 -11.64
CA ILE A 44 -8.83 -18.25 -12.40
C ILE A 44 -8.73 -17.78 -13.86
N GLY A 45 -9.84 -17.41 -14.48
CA GLY A 45 -9.89 -16.90 -15.85
C GLY A 45 -9.02 -15.65 -16.03
N PHE A 46 -9.15 -14.67 -15.14
CA PHE A 46 -8.34 -13.46 -15.19
C PHE A 46 -6.87 -13.73 -14.90
N MET A 47 -6.55 -14.61 -13.95
CA MET A 47 -5.18 -15.05 -13.71
C MET A 47 -4.55 -15.68 -14.97
N ASN A 48 -5.29 -16.56 -15.65
CA ASN A 48 -4.83 -17.20 -16.89
C ASN A 48 -4.62 -16.16 -18.00
N LEU A 49 -5.51 -15.18 -18.11
CA LEU A 49 -5.36 -14.06 -19.04
C LEU A 49 -4.08 -13.26 -18.75
N LEU A 50 -3.83 -12.90 -17.49
CA LEU A 50 -2.59 -12.21 -17.09
C LEU A 50 -1.34 -13.05 -17.41
N ASN A 51 -1.39 -14.36 -17.20
CA ASN A 51 -0.29 -15.27 -17.52
C ASN A 51 -0.05 -15.36 -19.04
N ALA A 52 -1.12 -15.52 -19.82
CA ALA A 52 -1.06 -15.57 -21.28
C ALA A 52 -0.52 -14.27 -21.90
N ARG A 53 -0.75 -13.13 -21.24
CA ARG A 53 -0.21 -11.82 -21.64
C ARG A 53 1.19 -11.53 -21.08
N GLY A 54 1.82 -12.48 -20.38
CA GLY A 54 3.16 -12.31 -19.79
C GLY A 54 3.21 -11.36 -18.58
N ILE A 55 2.06 -10.93 -18.07
CA ILE A 55 1.97 -10.00 -16.94
C ILE A 55 2.31 -10.68 -15.63
N ILE A 56 2.06 -11.98 -15.49
CA ILE A 56 2.47 -12.82 -14.36
C ILE A 56 3.16 -14.07 -14.90
N GLN A 57 3.90 -14.75 -14.02
CA GLN A 57 4.48 -16.06 -14.29
C GLN A 57 3.81 -17.08 -13.37
N ASN A 58 2.85 -17.80 -13.91
CA ASN A 58 2.20 -18.93 -13.24
C ASN A 58 2.49 -20.20 -14.04
N GLU A 59 3.74 -20.69 -13.94
CA GLU A 59 4.15 -21.95 -14.55
C GLU A 59 3.34 -23.12 -13.96
N ASN A 60 2.84 -24.01 -14.83
CA ASN A 60 2.14 -25.28 -14.55
C ASN A 60 1.78 -25.53 -13.06
N GLY A 61 0.65 -24.95 -12.60
CA GLY A 61 0.03 -25.33 -11.33
C GLY A 61 0.60 -24.69 -10.06
N LYS A 62 1.51 -23.72 -10.14
CA LYS A 62 1.99 -23.00 -8.93
C LYS A 62 0.88 -22.26 -8.18
N ASP A 63 -0.10 -21.71 -8.90
CA ASP A 63 -1.33 -21.17 -8.34
C ASP A 63 -2.54 -21.68 -9.12
N GLU A 64 -3.29 -22.60 -8.51
CA GLU A 64 -4.56 -23.13 -9.02
C GLU A 64 -5.78 -22.43 -8.39
N SER A 65 -5.52 -21.52 -7.44
CA SER A 65 -6.55 -20.91 -6.57
C SER A 65 -7.01 -19.53 -7.02
N GLY A 66 -6.40 -18.98 -8.08
CA GLY A 66 -6.63 -17.59 -8.51
C GLY A 66 -6.06 -16.55 -7.52
N SER A 67 -5.07 -16.91 -6.70
CA SER A 67 -4.47 -15.98 -5.72
C SER A 67 -3.84 -14.75 -6.37
N HIS A 68 -3.27 -14.92 -7.56
CA HIS A 68 -2.77 -13.80 -8.36
C HIS A 68 -3.90 -12.84 -8.70
N ALA A 69 -5.01 -13.29 -9.28
CA ALA A 69 -6.14 -12.42 -9.61
C ALA A 69 -6.68 -11.68 -8.37
N ARG A 70 -6.76 -12.34 -7.22
CA ARG A 70 -7.16 -11.70 -5.95
C ARG A 70 -6.22 -10.56 -5.54
N LYS A 71 -4.90 -10.75 -5.68
CA LYS A 71 -3.90 -9.70 -5.42
C LYS A 71 -4.04 -8.51 -6.38
N TRP A 72 -4.25 -8.79 -7.67
CA TRP A 72 -4.47 -7.75 -8.68
C TRP A 72 -5.76 -6.97 -8.43
N ARG A 73 -6.87 -7.66 -8.13
CA ARG A 73 -8.13 -7.04 -7.72
C ARG A 73 -7.96 -6.14 -6.50
N LEU A 74 -7.29 -6.65 -5.46
CA LEU A 74 -7.00 -5.86 -4.26
C LEU A 74 -6.20 -4.60 -4.59
N MET A 75 -5.21 -4.71 -5.48
CA MET A 75 -4.43 -3.56 -5.92
C MET A 75 -5.27 -2.54 -6.69
N PHE A 76 -6.11 -2.97 -7.63
CA PHE A 76 -7.00 -2.08 -8.38
C PHE A 76 -7.97 -1.35 -7.44
N ALA A 77 -8.55 -2.08 -6.49
CA ALA A 77 -9.46 -1.53 -5.50
C ALA A 77 -8.76 -0.52 -4.57
N LYS A 78 -7.58 -0.86 -4.02
CA LYS A 78 -6.83 0.02 -3.13
C LYS A 78 -6.38 1.32 -3.78
N ASN A 79 -6.10 1.30 -5.09
CA ASN A 79 -5.74 2.51 -5.84
C ASN A 79 -6.97 3.26 -6.40
N GLY A 80 -8.18 2.80 -6.10
CA GLY A 80 -9.42 3.43 -6.57
C GLY A 80 -9.68 3.28 -8.07
N PHE A 81 -9.03 2.32 -8.74
CA PHE A 81 -9.20 2.09 -10.17
C PHE A 81 -10.49 1.34 -10.51
N ILE A 82 -10.96 0.50 -9.58
CA ILE A 82 -12.26 -0.20 -9.65
C ILE A 82 -13.06 0.06 -8.39
N TYR A 83 -14.37 -0.10 -8.47
CA TYR A 83 -15.24 -0.07 -7.30
C TYR A 83 -15.04 -1.33 -6.45
N PRO A 84 -14.62 -1.20 -5.18
CA PRO A 84 -14.48 -2.34 -4.28
C PRO A 84 -15.83 -2.88 -3.84
N GLN A 85 -15.80 -4.04 -3.18
CA GLN A 85 -16.93 -4.54 -2.43
C GLN A 85 -17.16 -3.68 -1.18
N VAL A 86 -18.32 -3.03 -1.12
CA VAL A 86 -18.74 -2.24 0.04
C VAL A 86 -19.20 -3.18 1.16
N LYS A 87 -18.67 -2.99 2.37
CA LYS A 87 -19.17 -3.72 3.55
C LYS A 87 -20.51 -3.11 3.96
N LYS A 88 -21.41 -3.93 4.49
CA LYS A 88 -22.75 -3.48 4.94
C LYS A 88 -22.72 -2.27 5.90
N LYS A 89 -21.68 -2.19 6.74
CA LYS A 89 -21.50 -1.09 7.70
C LYS A 89 -21.01 0.22 7.08
N ASP A 90 -20.46 0.17 5.86
CA ASP A 90 -19.80 1.30 5.20
C ASP A 90 -20.70 1.93 4.10
N GLY A 91 -21.91 1.39 3.85
CA GLY A 91 -22.89 1.93 2.92
C GLY A 91 -23.49 0.90 1.95
N GLN A 92 -24.16 1.38 0.90
CA GLN A 92 -24.74 0.52 -0.14
C GLN A 92 -23.86 0.49 -1.39
N GLN A 93 -23.74 -0.68 -2.03
CA GLN A 93 -22.89 -0.85 -3.21
C GLN A 93 -23.31 0.04 -4.39
N ASN A 94 -24.63 0.17 -4.63
CA ASN A 94 -25.19 0.97 -5.72
C ASN A 94 -24.93 2.48 -5.57
N GLU A 95 -24.75 2.99 -4.34
CA GLU A 95 -24.38 4.39 -4.08
C GLU A 95 -22.92 4.68 -4.46
N LEU A 96 -22.04 3.69 -4.32
CA LEU A 96 -20.63 3.82 -4.70
C LEU A 96 -20.42 3.55 -6.20
N GLY A 97 -20.96 2.44 -6.71
CA GLY A 97 -20.79 1.97 -8.08
C GLY A 97 -20.86 0.45 -8.20
N LYS A 98 -21.03 -0.07 -9.42
CA LYS A 98 -21.09 -1.52 -9.66
C LYS A 98 -19.76 -2.18 -9.23
N LEU A 99 -19.83 -3.22 -8.40
CA LEU A 99 -18.68 -3.99 -7.94
C LEU A 99 -17.78 -4.40 -9.12
N ASP A 100 -16.47 -4.22 -8.96
CA ASP A 100 -15.42 -4.51 -9.95
C ASP A 100 -15.50 -3.70 -11.25
N ASP A 101 -16.43 -2.75 -11.39
CA ASP A 101 -16.47 -1.86 -12.54
C ASP A 101 -15.41 -0.75 -12.42
N ILE A 102 -14.99 -0.21 -13.56
CA ILE A 102 -13.94 0.80 -13.65
C ILE A 102 -14.48 2.15 -13.21
N THR A 103 -13.82 2.75 -12.23
CA THR A 103 -14.17 4.10 -11.73
C THR A 103 -13.79 5.18 -12.75
N PRO A 104 -14.32 6.41 -12.64
CA PRO A 104 -13.82 7.54 -13.41
C PRO A 104 -12.30 7.74 -13.27
N PHE A 105 -11.76 7.50 -12.08
CA PHE A 105 -10.32 7.58 -11.80
C PHE A 105 -9.53 6.48 -12.51
N GLY A 106 -10.04 5.24 -12.53
CA GLY A 106 -9.46 4.15 -13.32
C GLY A 106 -9.41 4.48 -14.82
N ARG A 107 -10.46 5.12 -15.36
CA ARG A 107 -10.45 5.58 -16.77
C ARG A 107 -9.42 6.67 -17.00
N ALA A 108 -9.21 7.57 -16.04
CA ALA A 108 -8.14 8.56 -16.13
C ALA A 108 -6.74 7.90 -16.11
N PHE A 109 -6.54 6.91 -15.24
CA PHE A 109 -5.31 6.13 -15.18
C PHE A 109 -5.01 5.38 -16.49
N LEU A 110 -6.03 4.82 -17.16
CA LEU A 110 -5.87 4.19 -18.49
C LEU A 110 -5.47 5.18 -19.59
N LYS A 111 -5.82 6.46 -19.44
CA LYS A 111 -5.46 7.52 -20.38
C LYS A 111 -4.08 8.13 -20.10
N ALA A 112 -3.46 7.81 -18.97
CA ALA A 112 -2.14 8.33 -18.62
C ALA A 112 -1.07 7.65 -19.49
N ASP A 113 -0.62 8.31 -20.54
CA ASP A 113 0.30 7.78 -21.55
C ASP A 113 1.77 8.19 -21.35
N THR A 114 2.04 8.97 -20.30
CA THR A 114 3.40 9.37 -19.91
C THR A 114 3.72 8.92 -18.49
N TYR A 115 5.00 8.64 -18.23
CA TYR A 115 5.46 8.27 -16.88
C TYR A 115 5.06 9.28 -15.80
N PRO A 116 5.20 10.62 -15.98
CA PRO A 116 4.72 11.59 -15.00
C PRO A 116 3.21 11.53 -14.76
N ALA A 117 2.38 11.33 -15.81
CA ALA A 117 0.93 11.23 -15.64
C ALA A 117 0.53 9.97 -14.83
N VAL A 118 1.25 8.87 -15.03
CA VAL A 118 1.08 7.63 -14.25
C VAL A 118 1.48 7.86 -12.78
N GLN A 119 2.61 8.53 -12.52
CA GLN A 119 3.05 8.88 -11.16
C GLN A 119 2.06 9.79 -10.44
N GLU A 120 1.50 10.78 -11.14
CA GLU A 120 0.46 11.68 -10.60
C GLU A 120 -0.79 10.90 -10.18
N CYS A 121 -1.18 9.88 -10.94
CA CYS A 121 -2.28 9.00 -10.52
C CYS A 121 -1.95 8.23 -9.25
N TYR A 122 -0.75 7.65 -9.11
CA TYR A 122 -0.36 6.99 -7.87
C TYR A 122 -0.31 7.94 -6.68
N LEU A 123 0.22 9.15 -6.87
CA LEU A 123 0.24 10.17 -5.83
C LEU A 123 -1.18 10.52 -5.37
N ARG A 124 -2.11 10.75 -6.30
CA ARG A 124 -3.53 11.01 -5.98
C ARG A 124 -4.17 9.86 -5.23
N ALA A 125 -3.96 8.62 -5.68
CA ALA A 125 -4.47 7.43 -5.01
C ALA A 125 -3.95 7.32 -3.56
N MET A 126 -2.64 7.48 -3.35
CA MET A 126 -2.05 7.44 -2.02
C MET A 126 -2.47 8.62 -1.13
N SER A 127 -2.77 9.79 -1.73
CA SER A 127 -3.21 10.98 -0.99
C SER A 127 -4.62 10.86 -0.41
N VAL A 128 -5.45 9.97 -0.94
CA VAL A 128 -6.81 9.73 -0.45
C VAL A 128 -6.93 8.46 0.39
N GLU A 129 -5.93 7.56 0.36
CA GLU A 129 -5.93 6.36 1.22
C GLU A 129 -6.03 6.76 2.69
N GLN A 130 -6.99 6.14 3.37
CA GLN A 130 -7.23 6.29 4.79
C GLN A 130 -7.31 4.91 5.44
N VAL A 131 -6.73 4.80 6.63
CA VAL A 131 -6.81 3.59 7.45
C VAL A 131 -7.44 3.95 8.80
N PRO A 132 -8.25 3.06 9.39
CA PRO A 132 -8.84 3.29 10.71
C PRO A 132 -7.76 3.49 11.77
N MET A 133 -8.01 4.42 12.69
CA MET A 133 -7.21 4.57 13.90
C MET A 133 -7.58 3.48 14.92
N PRO A 134 -6.65 3.11 15.84
CA PRO A 134 -6.95 2.14 16.91
C PRO A 134 -8.08 2.57 17.85
N ASP A 135 -8.45 3.85 17.88
CA ASP A 135 -9.58 4.37 18.65
C ASP A 135 -10.95 3.91 18.12
N GLY A 136 -11.00 3.32 16.92
CA GLY A 136 -12.21 2.86 16.24
C GLY A 136 -13.15 3.98 15.80
N LYS A 137 -12.74 5.25 15.90
CA LYS A 137 -13.56 6.45 15.67
C LYS A 137 -13.02 7.32 14.55
N SER A 138 -11.71 7.40 14.43
CA SER A 138 -11.04 8.26 13.46
C SER A 138 -10.30 7.46 12.39
N HIS A 139 -9.87 8.15 11.35
CA HIS A 139 -9.05 7.60 10.29
C HIS A 139 -7.84 8.51 10.09
N PHE A 140 -6.75 7.96 9.58
CA PHE A 140 -5.60 8.76 9.17
C PHE A 140 -5.10 8.34 7.80
N SER A 141 -4.33 9.24 7.17
CA SER A 141 -3.68 8.98 5.90
C SER A 141 -2.23 8.53 6.11
N PRO A 142 -1.86 7.30 5.73
CA PRO A 142 -0.50 6.78 5.82
C PRO A 142 0.54 7.71 5.17
N LEU A 143 0.24 8.21 3.96
CA LEU A 143 1.15 9.11 3.25
C LEU A 143 1.36 10.43 4.01
N ARG A 144 0.28 11.05 4.51
CA ARG A 144 0.39 12.33 5.24
C ARG A 144 1.19 12.16 6.54
N TRP A 145 1.05 11.04 7.23
CA TRP A 145 1.82 10.76 8.44
C TRP A 145 3.32 10.62 8.13
N LEU A 146 3.69 9.91 7.06
CA LEU A 146 5.09 9.82 6.64
C LEU A 146 5.65 11.17 6.23
N LEU A 147 4.88 11.98 5.49
CA LEU A 147 5.29 13.34 5.14
C LEU A 147 5.48 14.21 6.39
N ALA A 148 4.64 14.07 7.41
CA ALA A 148 4.82 14.79 8.68
C ALA A 148 6.15 14.42 9.36
N ILE A 149 6.49 13.13 9.43
CA ILE A 149 7.77 12.66 9.96
C ILE A 149 8.94 13.21 9.15
N MET A 150 8.86 13.10 7.82
CA MET A 150 9.91 13.57 6.91
C MET A 150 10.14 15.08 7.00
N LEU A 151 9.06 15.87 7.09
CA LEU A 151 9.14 17.32 7.28
C LEU A 151 9.75 17.68 8.64
N GLU A 152 9.43 16.94 9.70
CA GLU A 152 10.01 17.18 11.03
C GLU A 152 11.50 16.80 11.07
N LEU A 153 11.90 15.73 10.37
CA LEU A 153 13.31 15.39 10.17
C LEU A 153 14.05 16.49 9.41
N GLU A 154 13.44 17.04 8.35
CA GLU A 154 14.02 18.12 7.55
C GLU A 154 14.28 19.36 8.40
N LYS A 155 13.30 19.80 9.20
CA LYS A 155 13.48 20.94 10.11
C LYS A 155 14.63 20.76 11.09
N ARG A 156 14.84 19.53 11.60
CA ARG A 156 15.82 19.24 12.65
C ARG A 156 17.21 18.89 12.14
N THR A 157 17.31 18.40 10.91
CA THR A 157 18.56 17.84 10.37
C THR A 157 18.97 18.41 9.02
N GLY A 158 18.10 19.18 8.36
CA GLY A 158 18.27 19.66 6.99
C GLY A 158 18.00 18.58 5.92
N SER A 159 17.55 17.38 6.31
CA SER A 159 17.23 16.28 5.40
C SER A 159 15.91 15.62 5.75
N SER A 160 15.07 15.41 4.74
CA SER A 160 13.80 14.68 4.86
C SER A 160 13.96 13.16 4.72
N GLU A 161 15.18 12.66 4.58
CA GLU A 161 15.45 11.26 4.31
C GLU A 161 14.95 10.37 5.46
N LEU A 162 14.36 9.23 5.10
CA LEU A 162 13.94 8.19 6.03
C LEU A 162 14.51 6.85 5.54
N SER A 163 15.38 6.23 6.34
CA SER A 163 16.01 4.96 5.97
C SER A 163 15.03 3.79 6.14
N ARG A 164 15.33 2.64 5.51
CA ARG A 164 14.46 1.45 5.58
C ARG A 164 14.24 0.97 7.02
N ILE A 165 15.25 1.03 7.88
CA ILE A 165 15.14 0.59 9.27
C ILE A 165 14.33 1.60 10.11
N GLU A 166 14.46 2.89 9.83
CA GLU A 166 13.67 3.94 10.49
C GLU A 166 12.20 3.82 10.12
N PHE A 167 11.90 3.61 8.83
CA PHE A 167 10.55 3.32 8.38
C PHE A 167 9.98 2.05 9.03
N ALA A 168 10.79 0.98 9.12
CA ALA A 168 10.37 -0.29 9.69
C ALA A 168 10.10 -0.25 11.20
N LEU A 169 10.79 0.62 11.94
CA LEU A 169 10.67 0.69 13.40
C LEU A 169 9.73 1.79 13.89
N TRP A 170 9.65 2.89 13.15
CA TRP A 170 8.98 4.12 13.58
C TRP A 170 8.09 4.75 12.50
N GLY A 171 8.30 4.46 11.22
CA GLY A 171 7.42 4.93 10.15
C GLY A 171 6.08 4.21 10.21
N HIS A 172 6.05 2.95 9.77
CA HIS A 172 4.81 2.18 9.57
C HIS A 172 4.23 1.49 10.82
N THR A 173 4.81 1.78 11.98
CA THR A 173 4.46 1.24 13.30
C THR A 173 4.02 2.34 14.27
N THR A 174 3.89 3.56 13.78
CA THR A 174 3.36 4.72 14.51
C THR A 174 2.25 5.37 13.68
N ASN A 175 1.46 6.24 14.29
CA ASN A 175 0.35 6.93 13.64
C ASN A 175 0.13 8.29 14.32
N PRO A 176 -0.78 9.15 13.81
CA PRO A 176 -1.03 10.47 14.40
C PRO A 176 -1.53 10.49 15.86
N GLY A 177 -1.85 9.33 16.46
CA GLY A 177 -2.10 9.23 17.89
C GLY A 177 -0.81 9.26 18.73
N HIS A 178 0.35 9.11 18.09
CA HIS A 178 1.66 9.28 18.70
C HIS A 178 2.08 10.76 18.64
N ASP A 179 2.91 11.19 19.60
CA ASP A 179 3.57 12.48 19.50
C ASP A 179 4.60 12.48 18.36
N LEU A 180 4.40 13.34 17.36
CA LEU A 180 5.29 13.48 16.21
C LEU A 180 6.73 13.78 16.63
N THR A 181 6.92 14.65 17.63
CA THR A 181 8.25 15.05 18.10
C THR A 181 8.97 13.85 18.72
N GLY A 182 8.28 13.12 19.61
CA GLY A 182 8.80 11.89 20.22
C GLY A 182 9.12 10.79 19.21
N VAL A 183 8.30 10.62 18.15
CA VAL A 183 8.62 9.66 17.07
C VAL A 183 9.91 10.06 16.35
N VAL A 184 10.09 11.35 16.04
CA VAL A 184 11.31 11.85 15.39
C VAL A 184 12.51 11.76 16.34
N ASP A 185 12.34 11.99 17.64
CA ASP A 185 13.40 11.78 18.65
C ASP A 185 13.90 10.33 18.65
N HIS A 186 12.99 9.36 18.60
CA HIS A 186 13.36 7.94 18.50
C HIS A 186 14.11 7.60 17.20
N ILE A 187 13.74 8.23 16.08
CA ILE A 187 14.46 8.08 14.81
C ILE A 187 15.88 8.63 14.92
N LEU A 188 16.06 9.82 15.49
CA LEU A 188 17.37 10.45 15.64
C LEU A 188 18.26 9.72 16.65
N ASP A 189 17.70 9.24 17.76
CA ASP A 189 18.38 8.36 18.71
C ASP A 189 18.85 7.06 18.02
N LEU A 190 17.96 6.42 17.24
CA LEU A 190 18.31 5.25 16.45
C LEU A 190 19.49 5.54 15.51
N ARG A 191 19.50 6.69 14.81
CA ARG A 191 20.61 7.09 13.94
C ARG A 191 21.93 7.20 14.71
N ASN A 192 21.91 7.85 15.87
CA ASN A 192 23.10 8.04 16.71
C ASN A 192 23.67 6.70 17.20
N ARG A 193 22.83 5.84 17.77
CA ARG A 193 23.24 4.51 18.24
C ARG A 193 23.67 3.63 17.07
N ARG A 194 22.96 3.68 15.95
CA ARG A 194 23.31 2.95 14.73
C ARG A 194 24.65 3.40 14.19
N ALA A 195 24.99 4.70 14.21
CA ALA A 195 26.28 5.22 13.76
C ALA A 195 27.45 4.66 14.59
N GLN A 196 27.26 4.50 15.90
CA GLN A 196 28.26 3.95 16.83
C GLN A 196 28.37 2.41 16.79
N ALA A 197 27.37 1.71 16.26
CA ALA A 197 27.38 0.25 16.22
C ALA A 197 28.50 -0.31 15.32
N SER A 198 29.27 -1.28 15.84
CA SER A 198 30.33 -1.97 15.10
C SER A 198 29.81 -2.83 13.94
N ALA A 199 28.62 -3.43 14.11
CA ALA A 199 27.98 -4.26 13.09
C ALA A 199 26.52 -3.85 12.88
N LYS A 200 26.25 -3.05 11.82
CA LYS A 200 24.92 -2.48 11.55
C LYS A 200 23.83 -3.53 11.41
N ARG A 201 24.10 -4.65 10.74
CA ARG A 201 23.12 -5.74 10.53
C ARG A 201 22.68 -6.39 11.84
N THR A 202 23.61 -6.60 12.78
CA THR A 202 23.31 -7.17 14.09
C THR A 202 22.55 -6.16 14.96
N PHE A 203 22.95 -4.89 14.89
CA PHE A 203 22.22 -3.79 15.54
C PHE A 203 20.77 -3.71 15.06
N ASP A 204 20.55 -3.63 13.74
CA ASP A 204 19.21 -3.51 13.14
C ASP A 204 18.30 -4.70 13.57
N LYS A 205 18.83 -5.93 13.61
CA LYS A 205 18.09 -7.11 14.11
C LYS A 205 17.67 -6.98 15.57
N LYS A 206 18.54 -6.45 16.43
CA LYS A 206 18.25 -6.26 17.86
C LYS A 206 17.19 -5.19 18.09
N GLU A 207 17.24 -4.10 17.34
CA GLU A 207 16.22 -3.03 17.41
C GLU A 207 14.85 -3.53 16.95
N ILE A 208 14.79 -4.33 15.88
CA ILE A 208 13.54 -4.97 15.43
C ILE A 208 12.98 -5.90 16.50
N ALA A 209 13.81 -6.76 17.09
CA ALA A 209 13.39 -7.66 18.16
C ALA A 209 12.84 -6.88 19.36
N ARG A 210 13.55 -5.83 19.78
CA ARG A 210 13.13 -4.97 20.90
C ARG A 210 11.83 -4.23 20.62
N ARG A 211 11.66 -3.66 19.42
CA ARG A 211 10.43 -2.94 19.06
C ARG A 211 9.23 -3.88 19.10
N GLY A 212 9.40 -5.13 18.66
CA GLY A 212 8.36 -6.17 18.66
C GLY A 212 8.02 -6.77 20.03
N GLU A 213 8.65 -6.36 21.13
CA GLU A 213 8.24 -6.75 22.50
C GLU A 213 6.99 -6.00 23.01
N ASN A 214 6.57 -4.96 22.28
CA ASN A 214 5.37 -4.14 22.53
C ASN A 214 4.20 -4.64 21.70
#